data_AF-A0A832Z8Y7-F1
#
_entry.id   AF-A0A832Z8Y7-F1
#
_cell.length_a   1.000
_cell.length_b   1.000
_cell.length_c   1.000
_cell.angle_alpha   90.00
_cell.angle_beta   90.00
_cell.angle_gamma   90.00
#
_symmetry.space_group_name_H-M   'P 1'
#
loop_
_entity.id
_entity.type
_entity.pdbx_description
1 polymer ?
#
loop_
_entity_poly.entity_id
_entity_poly.type
_entity_poly.pdbx_seq_one_letter_code
_entity_poly.pdbx_strand_id
1 'polypeptide(L)' 'DIRTAYPDFTVYQDRAEKIYWERPDVEGIVKCFIGSILEDKEPPITGEDAKKNLEIVLAAYKSSRTGRVVKL' A
#
# COMPACT_ATOMS: atom_id res chain seq x y z
N ASP A 1 2.81 10.73 21.21
CA ASP A 1 3.13 9.33 20.88
C ASP A 1 2.35 8.97 19.62
N ILE A 2 3.02 8.88 18.46
CA ILE A 2 2.38 8.65 17.14
C ILE A 2 2.08 7.16 16.89
N ARG A 3 2.34 6.29 17.88
CA ARG A 3 2.27 4.82 17.74
C ARG A 3 0.87 4.23 17.62
N THR A 4 -0.20 5.02 17.72
CA THR A 4 -1.58 4.60 17.40
C THR A 4 -2.01 5.31 16.12
N ALA A 5 -1.45 4.91 14.99
CA ALA A 5 -1.68 5.62 13.74
C ALA A 5 -3.15 5.55 13.25
N TYR A 6 -3.98 4.59 13.67
CA TYR A 6 -5.39 4.50 13.23
C TYR A 6 -6.27 3.79 14.28
N PRO A 7 -7.15 4.49 15.01
CA PRO A 7 -8.07 3.86 15.98
C PRO A 7 -9.22 3.06 15.33
N ASP A 8 -9.38 3.15 14.01
CA ASP A 8 -10.51 2.64 13.22
C ASP A 8 -10.16 1.52 12.24
N PHE A 9 -8.88 1.15 12.12
CA PHE A 9 -8.44 0.07 11.22
C PHE A 9 -8.44 -1.29 11.95
N THR A 10 -9.60 -1.95 12.00
CA THR A 10 -9.71 -3.32 12.51
C THR A 10 -9.32 -4.32 11.43
N VAL A 11 -8.19 -5.01 11.61
CA VAL A 11 -7.79 -6.12 10.75
C VAL A 11 -8.30 -7.43 11.36
N TYR A 12 -9.17 -8.13 10.66
CA TYR A 12 -9.57 -9.48 11.03
C TYR A 12 -8.52 -10.46 10.50
N GLN A 13 -7.75 -11.05 11.41
CA GLN A 13 -6.78 -12.11 11.13
C GLN A 13 -7.25 -13.40 11.80
N ASP A 14 -6.71 -14.55 11.38
CA ASP A 14 -7.01 -15.85 12.00
C ASP A 14 -6.66 -15.88 13.50
N ARG A 15 -5.78 -14.96 13.97
CA ARG A 15 -5.44 -14.74 15.37
C ARG A 15 -5.32 -13.24 15.68
N ALA A 16 -5.73 -12.84 16.88
CA ALA A 16 -5.56 -11.47 17.34
C ALA A 16 -4.09 -11.22 17.76
N GLU A 17 -3.26 -10.81 16.80
CA GLU A 17 -1.86 -10.47 17.04
C GLU A 17 -1.62 -8.98 16.80
N LYS A 18 -0.85 -8.35 17.71
CA LYS A 18 -0.48 -6.94 17.57
C LYS A 18 0.68 -6.84 16.58
N ILE A 19 0.38 -6.53 15.33
CA ILE A 19 1.40 -6.27 14.31
C ILE A 19 1.81 -4.80 14.38
N TYR A 20 3.09 -4.55 14.64
CA TYR A 20 3.67 -3.22 14.48
C TYR A 20 4.05 -3.03 13.02
N TRP A 21 3.23 -2.27 12.31
CA TRP A 21 3.55 -1.84 10.96
C TRP A 21 4.51 -0.66 11.03
N GLU A 22 5.81 -0.95 11.08
CA GLU A 22 6.80 0.08 10.79
C GLU A 22 6.66 0.46 9.31
N ARG A 23 5.98 1.57 9.05
CA ARG A 23 6.02 2.18 7.72
C ARG A 23 7.42 2.76 7.58
N PRO A 24 8.17 2.44 6.50
CA PRO A 24 9.38 3.18 6.22
C PRO A 24 8.99 4.66 6.12
N ASP A 25 9.74 5.50 6.83
CA ASP A 25 9.60 6.93 6.71
C ASP A 25 10.03 7.37 5.29
N VAL A 26 9.77 8.64 4.96
CA VAL A 26 10.13 9.19 3.65
C VAL A 26 11.62 8.97 3.36
N GLU A 27 12.47 9.12 4.37
CA GLU A 27 13.91 8.89 4.25
C GLU A 27 14.23 7.44 3.87
N GLY A 28 13.63 6.45 4.55
CA GLY A 28 13.79 5.03 4.25
C GLY A 28 13.35 4.68 2.83
N ILE A 29 12.20 5.20 2.38
CA ILE A 29 11.68 4.98 1.03
C ILE A 29 12.66 5.50 -0.03
N VAL A 30 13.16 6.72 0.15
CA VAL A 30 14.11 7.34 -0.79
C VAL A 30 15.43 6.57 -0.81
N LYS A 31 15.95 6.16 0.35
CA LYS A 31 17.17 5.34 0.43
C LYS A 31 17.01 4.01 -0.30
N CYS A 32 15.88 3.32 -0.14
CA CYS A 32 15.60 2.09 -0.87
C CYS A 32 15.58 2.31 -2.37
N PHE A 33 14.94 3.38 -2.85
CA PHE A 33 14.88 3.70 -4.28
C PHE A 33 16.26 4.03 -4.87
N ILE A 34 17.08 4.81 -4.15
CA ILE A 34 18.47 5.08 -4.54
C ILE A 34 19.26 3.77 -4.65
N GLY A 35 19.13 2.88 -3.66
CA GLY A 35 19.79 1.57 -3.68
C GLY A 35 19.39 0.74 -4.90
N SER A 36 18.11 0.75 -5.28
CA SER A 36 17.63 0.08 -6.49
C SER A 36 18.26 0.60 -7.77
N ILE A 37 18.48 1.92 -7.88
CA ILE A 37 19.17 2.52 -9.03
C ILE A 37 20.65 2.11 -9.06
N LEU A 38 21.33 2.22 -7.93
CA LEU A 38 22.78 1.95 -7.85
C LEU A 38 23.12 0.47 -8.08
N GLU A 39 22.23 -0.43 -7.66
CA GLU A 39 22.43 -1.88 -7.77
C GLU A 39 21.73 -2.49 -9.00
N ASP A 40 21.07 -1.69 -9.84
CA ASP A 40 20.29 -2.15 -11.00
C ASP A 40 19.31 -3.29 -10.64
N LYS A 41 18.49 -3.05 -9.61
CA LYS A 41 17.48 -3.99 -9.12
C LYS A 41 16.12 -3.33 -9.01
N GLU A 42 15.07 -4.15 -9.06
CA GLU A 42 13.71 -3.68 -8.84
C GLU A 42 13.53 -3.04 -7.44
N PRO A 43 12.78 -1.92 -7.33
CA PRO A 43 12.39 -1.37 -6.05
C PRO A 43 11.44 -2.30 -5.30
N PRO A 44 11.33 -2.18 -3.96
CA PRO A 44 10.40 -2.98 -3.16
C PRO A 44 8.93 -2.89 -3.60
N ILE A 45 8.56 -1.80 -4.29
CA ILE A 45 7.25 -1.61 -4.93
C ILE A 45 7.52 -1.23 -6.38
N THR A 46 7.17 -2.11 -7.30
CA THR A 46 7.39 -1.90 -8.75
C THR A 46 6.35 -0.94 -9.34
N GLY A 47 6.61 -0.47 -10.56
CA GLY A 47 5.62 0.32 -11.32
C GLY A 47 4.36 -0.48 -11.62
N GLU A 48 4.50 -1.78 -11.91
CA GLU A 48 3.42 -2.72 -12.16
C GLU A 48 2.54 -2.91 -10.91
N ASP A 49 3.13 -3.02 -9.73
CA ASP A 49 2.39 -3.11 -8.47
C ASP A 49 1.61 -1.82 -8.19
N ALA A 50 2.24 -0.66 -8.39
CA ALA A 50 1.59 0.63 -8.26
C ALA A 50 0.42 0.79 -9.24
N LYS A 51 0.58 0.31 -10.49
CA LYS A 51 -0.47 0.33 -11.51
C LYS A 51 -1.67 -0.53 -11.11
N LYS A 52 -1.45 -1.76 -10.63
CA LYS A 52 -2.54 -2.65 -10.14
C LYS A 52 -3.31 -1.99 -8.99
N ASN A 53 -2.60 -1.33 -8.07
CA ASN A 53 -3.23 -0.58 -6.98
C ASN A 53 -4.10 0.57 -7.51
N LEU A 54 -3.61 1.31 -8.50
CA LEU A 54 -4.38 2.38 -9.15
C LEU A 54 -5.64 1.84 -9.83
N GLU A 55 -5.58 0.68 -10.48
CA GLU A 55 -6.74 0.04 -11.10
C GLU A 55 -7.87 -0.24 -10.10
N ILE A 56 -7.53 -0.69 -8.88
CA ILE A 56 -8.50 -0.87 -7.78
C ILE A 56 -9.19 0.45 -7.42
N VAL A 57 -8.41 1.53 -7.25
CA VAL A 57 -8.95 2.85 -6.89
C VAL A 57 -9.89 3.38 -7.98
N LEU A 58 -9.49 3.24 -9.25
CA LEU A 58 -10.31 3.65 -10.38
C LEU A 58 -11.61 2.81 -10.49
N ALA A 59 -11.52 1.51 -10.22
CA ALA A 59 -12.68 0.63 -10.16
C ALA A 59 -13.66 1.04 -9.05
N ALA A 60 -13.17 1.44 -7.87
CA ALA A 60 -14.00 1.95 -6.78
C ALA A 60 -14.75 3.23 -7.20
N TYR A 61 -14.05 4.19 -7.82
CA TYR A 61 -14.69 5.41 -8.36
C TYR A 61 -15.72 5.10 -9.45
N LYS A 62 -15.46 4.10 -10.31
CA LYS A 62 -16.41 3.67 -11.34
C LYS A 62 -17.64 2.99 -10.73
N SER A 63 -17.44 2.12 -9.75
CA SER A 63 -18.52 1.47 -9.01
C SER A 63 -19.42 2.50 -8.33
N SER A 64 -18.84 3.44 -7.58
CA SER A 64 -19.56 4.52 -6.90
C SER A 64 -20.43 5.35 -7.85
N ARG A 65 -19.91 5.71 -9.03
CA ARG A 65 -20.66 6.48 -10.04
C ARG A 65 -21.78 5.70 -10.72
N THR A 66 -21.65 4.37 -10.83
CA THR A 66 -22.55 3.54 -11.64
C THR A 66 -23.50 2.67 -10.82
N GLY A 67 -23.23 2.49 -9.52
CA GLY A 67 -23.94 1.55 -8.67
C GLY A 67 -23.74 0.07 -9.06
N ARG A 68 -22.69 -0.24 -9.84
CA ARG A 68 -22.44 -1.59 -10.38
C ARG A 68 -21.10 -2.14 -9.93
N VAL A 69 -21.04 -3.46 -9.75
CA VAL A 69 -19.79 -4.19 -9.50
C VAL A 69 -18.85 -4.02 -10.70
N VAL A 70 -17.58 -3.69 -10.43
CA VAL A 70 -16.51 -3.59 -11.43
C VAL A 70 -15.55 -4.75 -11.22
N LYS A 71 -15.36 -5.56 -12.27
CA LYS A 71 -14.38 -6.66 -12.30
C LYS A 71 -13.00 -6.10 -12.69
N LEU A 72 -11.97 -6.54 -11.98
CA LEU A 72 -10.56 -6.28 -12.27
C LEU A 72 -9.98 -7.42 -13.12
#